data_AF-S5N4H8-F1
#
_entry.id   AF-S5N4H8-F1
#
_cell.length_a   1.000
_cell.length_b   1.000
_cell.length_c   1.000
_cell.angle_alpha   90.00
_cell.angle_beta   90.00
_cell.angle_gamma   90.00
#
_symmetry.space_group_name_H-M   'P 1'
#
loop_
_entity.id
_entity.type
_entity.pdbx_description
1 polymer ?
#
loop_
_entity_poly.entity_id
_entity_poly.type
_entity_poly.pdbx_seq_one_letter_code
_entity_poly.pdbx_strand_id
1 'polypeptide(L)'
;LTVCGNKVVEEGEQCDCGSTESCLQDPCCSSDCVLKPGAQCAFGLCCQDCQFLQTGTVCRQEKNECDLPEWCNGTSAECPGDVYKADGIPCSGEGYCYKMECHQRDEQC
;
A
#
# COMPACT_ATOMS: atom_id res chain seq x y z
N LEU A 1 -8.22 -18.19 14.48
CA LEU A 1 -9.28 -18.85 13.69
C LEU A 1 -9.44 -17.97 12.48
N THR A 2 -9.17 -18.48 11.29
CA THR A 2 -9.39 -17.77 10.02
C THR A 2 -10.89 -17.51 9.86
N VAL A 3 -11.29 -16.27 9.60
CA VAL A 3 -12.71 -15.88 9.47
C VAL A 3 -12.92 -15.07 8.20
N CYS A 4 -13.44 -15.75 7.18
CA CYS A 4 -13.85 -15.10 5.95
C CYS A 4 -15.02 -14.13 6.17
N GLY A 5 -14.86 -12.91 5.66
CA GLY A 5 -15.86 -11.85 5.68
C GLY A 5 -15.64 -10.79 6.77
N ASN A 6 -14.45 -10.75 7.37
CA ASN A 6 -14.05 -9.79 8.39
C ASN A 6 -13.20 -8.61 7.82
N LYS A 7 -12.95 -8.60 6.50
CA LYS A 7 -12.13 -7.64 5.75
C LYS A 7 -10.63 -7.72 6.03
N VAL A 8 -10.15 -8.85 6.54
CA VAL A 8 -8.74 -9.10 6.82
C VAL A 8 -8.35 -10.38 6.11
N VAL A 9 -7.39 -10.29 5.19
CA VAL A 9 -6.89 -11.48 4.50
C VAL A 9 -6.01 -12.28 5.47
N GLU A 10 -6.53 -13.41 5.92
CA GLU A 10 -5.87 -14.33 6.83
C GLU A 10 -5.25 -15.53 6.08
N GLU A 11 -4.49 -16.38 6.79
CA GLU A 11 -3.87 -17.56 6.18
C GLU A 11 -4.93 -18.50 5.60
N GLY A 12 -4.83 -18.77 4.29
CA GLY A 12 -5.76 -19.60 3.52
C GLY A 12 -6.76 -18.82 2.66
N GLU A 13 -6.89 -17.51 2.87
CA GLU A 13 -7.75 -16.62 2.07
C GLU A 13 -6.94 -15.93 0.96
N GLN A 14 -7.60 -15.59 -0.14
CA GLN A 14 -6.97 -14.83 -1.24
C GLN A 14 -7.38 -13.36 -1.24
N CYS A 15 -8.56 -13.06 -0.67
CA CYS A 15 -9.14 -11.74 -0.56
C CYS A 15 -10.26 -11.77 0.48
N ASP A 16 -10.63 -10.62 1.04
CA ASP A 16 -11.81 -10.52 1.90
C ASP A 16 -12.55 -9.19 1.67
N CYS A 17 -13.71 -9.27 1.00
CA CYS A 17 -14.61 -8.14 0.70
C CYS A 17 -15.59 -7.81 1.85
N GLY A 18 -15.57 -8.55 2.96
CA GLY A 18 -16.48 -8.39 4.08
C GLY A 18 -17.76 -9.20 3.93
N SER A 19 -18.92 -8.57 4.14
CA SER A 19 -20.21 -9.29 4.10
C SER A 19 -20.54 -9.80 2.70
N THR A 20 -21.40 -10.83 2.62
CA THR A 20 -21.90 -11.39 1.37
C THR A 20 -22.46 -10.32 0.43
N GLU A 21 -23.20 -9.33 0.95
CA GLU A 21 -23.74 -8.23 0.14
C GLU A 21 -22.66 -7.32 -0.44
N SER A 22 -21.55 -7.14 0.28
CA SER A 22 -20.41 -6.36 -0.18
C SER A 22 -19.67 -7.11 -1.29
N CYS A 23 -19.45 -8.42 -1.09
CA CYS A 23 -18.81 -9.31 -2.07
C CYS A 23 -19.63 -9.53 -3.36
N LEU A 24 -20.95 -9.38 -3.30
CA LEU A 24 -21.81 -9.40 -4.50
C LEU A 24 -21.54 -8.19 -5.42
N GLN A 25 -21.11 -7.06 -4.84
CA GLN A 25 -20.79 -5.83 -5.59
C GLN A 25 -19.31 -5.76 -5.98
N ASP A 26 -18.44 -6.50 -5.29
CA ASP A 26 -17.02 -6.54 -5.58
C ASP A 26 -16.74 -7.29 -6.89
N PRO A 27 -16.05 -6.71 -7.88
CA PRO A 27 -15.77 -7.40 -9.15
C PRO A 27 -14.66 -8.46 -9.06
N CYS A 28 -13.85 -8.45 -8.00
CA CYS A 28 -12.60 -9.21 -7.91
C CYS A 28 -12.65 -10.33 -6.87
N CYS A 29 -13.39 -10.16 -5.78
CA CYS A 29 -13.47 -11.10 -4.66
C CYS A 29 -14.87 -11.71 -4.53
N SER A 30 -14.95 -13.00 -4.19
CA SER A 30 -16.21 -13.68 -3.88
C SER A 30 -16.41 -13.86 -2.37
N SER A 31 -17.65 -14.15 -1.96
CA SER A 31 -18.05 -14.27 -0.55
C SER A 31 -17.47 -15.50 0.17
N ASP A 32 -16.71 -16.33 -0.53
CA ASP A 32 -15.93 -17.45 0.00
C ASP A 32 -14.44 -17.09 0.17
N CYS A 33 -14.08 -15.81 0.08
CA CYS A 33 -12.73 -15.27 0.26
C CYS A 33 -11.70 -15.79 -0.76
N VAL A 34 -12.20 -16.06 -1.97
CA VAL A 34 -11.42 -16.48 -3.13
C VAL A 34 -11.52 -15.39 -4.21
N LEU A 35 -10.45 -15.24 -4.99
CA LEU A 35 -10.49 -14.34 -6.15
C LEU A 35 -11.42 -14.90 -7.23
N LYS A 36 -12.22 -14.03 -7.84
CA LYS A 36 -13.07 -14.36 -8.97
C LYS A 36 -12.21 -14.76 -10.19
N PRO A 37 -12.72 -15.59 -11.11
CA PRO A 37 -11.96 -16.01 -12.28
C PRO A 37 -11.39 -14.83 -13.07
N GLY A 38 -10.08 -14.83 -13.28
CA GLY A 38 -9.36 -13.77 -14.01
C GLY A 38 -8.85 -12.61 -13.15
N ALA A 39 -9.25 -12.53 -11.87
CA ALA A 39 -8.69 -11.56 -10.93
C ALA A 39 -7.31 -12.03 -10.43
N GLN A 40 -6.35 -11.09 -10.39
CA GLN A 40 -5.03 -11.28 -9.78
C GLN A 40 -4.95 -10.63 -8.40
N CYS A 41 -5.81 -9.65 -8.14
CA CYS A 41 -5.92 -8.94 -6.87
C CYS A 41 -7.36 -8.47 -6.66
N ALA A 42 -7.68 -8.08 -5.42
CA ALA A 42 -8.95 -7.45 -5.07
C ALA A 42 -8.77 -6.09 -4.37
N PHE A 43 -7.85 -6.02 -3.40
CA PHE A 43 -7.58 -4.82 -2.61
C PHE A 43 -6.09 -4.47 -2.63
N GLY A 44 -5.76 -3.22 -2.33
CA GLY A 44 -4.40 -2.71 -2.28
C GLY A 44 -4.15 -1.56 -3.25
N LEU A 45 -3.16 -0.71 -2.95
CA LEU A 45 -2.84 0.48 -3.74
C LEU A 45 -2.28 0.16 -5.14
N CYS A 46 -1.79 -1.06 -5.33
CA CYS A 46 -1.28 -1.58 -6.60
C CYS A 46 -2.28 -2.51 -7.31
N CYS A 47 -3.56 -2.44 -6.96
CA CYS A 47 -4.62 -3.17 -7.65
C CYS A 47 -5.56 -2.22 -8.40
N GLN A 48 -5.75 -2.46 -9.68
CA GLN A 48 -6.74 -1.73 -10.50
C GLN A 48 -7.43 -2.71 -11.44
N ASP A 49 -8.76 -2.65 -11.51
CA ASP A 49 -9.58 -3.52 -12.37
C ASP A 49 -9.24 -5.01 -12.18
N CYS A 50 -9.04 -5.41 -10.92
CA CYS A 50 -8.65 -6.76 -10.51
C CYS A 50 -7.29 -7.25 -11.03
N GLN A 51 -6.45 -6.37 -11.57
CA GLN A 51 -5.09 -6.67 -12.06
C GLN A 51 -4.05 -5.88 -11.28
N PHE A 52 -2.82 -6.43 -11.19
CA PHE A 52 -1.70 -5.67 -10.66
C PHE A 52 -1.39 -4.48 -11.56
N LEU A 53 -1.17 -3.32 -10.95
CA LEU A 53 -0.63 -2.15 -11.65
C LEU A 53 0.78 -2.46 -12.18
N GLN A 54 1.13 -1.85 -13.31
CA GLN A 54 2.42 -2.07 -13.94
C GLN A 54 3.58 -1.66 -13.03
N THR A 55 4.72 -2.35 -13.18
CA THR A 55 5.95 -1.99 -12.50
C THR A 55 6.31 -0.52 -12.74
N GLY A 56 6.68 0.20 -11.68
CA GLY A 56 7.01 1.62 -11.75
C GLY A 56 5.80 2.57 -11.67
N THR A 57 4.58 2.04 -11.48
CA THR A 57 3.42 2.89 -11.15
C THR A 57 3.55 3.39 -9.71
N VAL A 58 3.47 4.70 -9.48
CA VAL A 58 3.58 5.27 -8.13
C VAL A 58 2.33 4.90 -7.31
N CYS A 59 2.53 4.25 -6.16
CA CYS A 59 1.46 3.90 -5.22
C CYS A 59 1.44 4.78 -3.96
N ARG A 60 2.57 5.40 -3.60
CA ARG A 60 2.65 6.45 -2.59
C ARG A 60 3.60 7.55 -3.07
N GLN A 61 3.14 8.79 -3.01
CA GLN A 61 3.94 9.98 -3.31
C GLN A 61 4.78 10.36 -2.08
N GLU A 62 5.95 10.94 -2.29
CA GLU A 62 6.73 11.53 -1.22
C GLU A 62 5.96 12.67 -0.54
N LYS A 63 5.99 12.72 0.80
CA LYS A 63 5.31 13.76 1.59
C LYS A 63 6.17 15.00 1.78
N ASN A 64 7.48 14.86 1.78
CA ASN A 64 8.45 15.92 2.00
C ASN A 64 9.77 15.56 1.33
N GLU A 65 10.78 16.43 1.45
CA GLU A 65 12.09 16.21 0.83
C GLU A 65 12.92 15.09 1.46
N CYS A 66 12.55 14.58 2.64
CA CYS A 66 13.21 13.46 3.32
C CYS A 66 12.52 12.11 3.05
N ASP A 67 11.33 12.14 2.46
CA ASP A 67 10.55 10.98 2.08
C ASP A 67 10.89 10.53 0.65
N LEU A 68 10.73 9.25 0.33
CA LEU A 68 10.88 8.71 -1.02
C LEU A 68 9.54 8.18 -1.51
N PRO A 69 9.18 8.34 -2.79
CA PRO A 69 7.98 7.69 -3.31
C PRO A 69 8.17 6.17 -3.39
N GLU A 70 7.05 5.45 -3.46
CA GLU A 70 7.02 3.99 -3.65
C GLU A 70 6.28 3.64 -4.92
N TRP A 71 6.75 2.56 -5.53
CA TRP A 71 6.26 2.08 -6.81
C TRP A 71 5.80 0.65 -6.72
N CYS A 72 4.69 0.36 -7.39
CA CYS A 72 4.23 -1.00 -7.63
C CYS A 72 5.30 -1.80 -8.36
N ASN A 73 5.45 -3.07 -7.97
CA ASN A 73 6.43 -3.99 -8.58
C ASN A 73 5.85 -4.81 -9.74
N GLY A 74 4.54 -4.69 -10.03
CA GLY A 74 3.87 -5.46 -11.08
C GLY A 74 3.49 -6.90 -10.71
N THR A 75 3.74 -7.32 -9.47
CA THR A 75 3.52 -8.71 -9.02
C THR A 75 2.76 -8.82 -7.70
N SER A 76 2.39 -7.68 -7.11
CA SER A 76 1.69 -7.58 -5.83
C SER A 76 0.66 -6.45 -5.88
N ALA A 77 -0.44 -6.64 -5.16
CA ALA A 77 -1.46 -5.62 -4.96
C ALA A 77 -1.08 -4.61 -3.86
N GLU A 78 -0.18 -5.01 -2.96
CA GLU A 78 0.34 -4.16 -1.90
C GLU A 78 1.42 -3.22 -2.43
N CYS A 79 1.34 -1.96 -2.01
CA CYS A 79 2.44 -1.02 -2.17
C CYS A 79 3.60 -1.47 -1.28
N PRO A 80 4.87 -1.40 -1.74
CA PRO A 80 6.01 -1.66 -0.88
C PRO A 80 5.99 -0.82 0.40
N GLY A 81 6.70 -1.28 1.42
CA GLY A 81 6.81 -0.55 2.69
C GLY A 81 7.42 0.84 2.50
N ASP A 82 6.93 1.78 3.30
CA ASP A 82 7.36 3.19 3.34
C ASP A 82 8.88 3.29 3.59
N VAL A 83 9.60 3.88 2.64
CA VAL A 83 11.03 4.14 2.70
C VAL A 83 11.31 5.63 2.59
N TYR A 84 12.37 6.06 3.27
CA TYR A 84 12.77 7.46 3.31
C TYR A 84 14.28 7.59 3.11
N LYS A 85 14.74 8.81 2.83
CA LYS A 85 16.16 9.12 2.69
C LYS A 85 16.90 8.74 3.98
N ALA A 86 18.14 8.27 3.84
CA ALA A 86 18.95 7.91 4.99
C ALA A 86 19.08 9.08 5.98
N ASP A 87 19.12 8.75 7.27
CA ASP A 87 19.32 9.73 8.32
C ASP A 87 20.63 10.51 8.09
N GLY A 88 20.59 11.83 8.30
CA GLY A 88 21.74 12.73 8.10
C GLY A 88 21.89 13.28 6.68
N ILE A 89 20.98 12.98 5.74
CA ILE A 89 20.92 13.68 4.46
C ILE A 89 20.51 15.14 4.68
N PRO A 90 21.23 16.14 4.12
CA PRO A 90 20.83 17.55 4.23
C PRO A 90 19.45 17.80 3.63
N CYS A 91 18.67 18.64 4.31
CA CYS A 91 17.36 19.12 3.88
C CYS A 91 17.26 20.64 4.09
N SER A 92 16.09 21.23 3.88
CA SER A 92 15.86 22.69 3.96
C SER A 92 16.33 23.29 5.29
N GLY A 93 16.70 24.58 5.27
CA GLY A 93 16.99 25.34 6.48
C GLY A 93 18.18 24.84 7.30
N GLU A 94 19.25 24.38 6.65
CA GLU A 94 20.41 23.74 7.30
C GLU A 94 20.05 22.51 8.15
N GLY A 95 18.87 21.93 7.92
CA GLY A 95 18.36 20.76 8.60
C GLY A 95 18.93 19.45 8.05
N TYR A 96 18.62 18.37 8.77
CA TYR A 96 18.95 17.01 8.35
C TYR A 96 17.73 16.09 8.44
N CYS A 97 17.62 15.19 7.48
CA CYS A 97 16.61 14.14 7.51
C CYS A 97 16.84 13.22 8.70
N TYR A 98 15.79 12.93 9.46
CA TYR A 98 15.78 11.89 10.47
C TYR A 98 14.37 11.31 10.56
N LYS A 99 14.25 9.99 10.42
CA LYS A 99 12.95 9.30 10.44
C LYS A 99 11.88 9.97 9.56
N MET A 100 12.17 10.11 8.27
CA MET A 100 11.28 10.67 7.23
C MET A 100 11.01 12.17 7.32
N GLU A 101 11.42 12.88 8.37
CA GLU A 101 11.17 14.32 8.52
C GLU A 101 12.46 15.13 8.41
N CYS A 102 12.35 16.37 7.92
CA CYS A 102 13.45 17.33 7.96
C CYS A 102 13.50 17.99 9.33
N HIS A 103 14.58 17.77 10.08
CA HIS A 103 14.76 18.37 11.39
C HIS A 103 15.68 19.59 11.31
N GLN A 104 15.09 20.78 11.47
CA GLN A 104 15.81 22.04 11.58
C GLN A 104 16.01 22.42 13.05
N ARG A 105 17.18 23.00 13.37
CA ARG A 105 17.49 23.42 14.73
C ARG A 105 16.57 24.56 15.20
N ASP A 106 16.23 25.47 14.30
CA ASP A 106 15.41 26.64 14.60
C ASP A 106 13.92 26.28 14.77
N GLU A 107 13.42 25.26 14.06
CA GLU A 107 12.05 24.76 14.20
C GLU A 107 11.84 23.93 15.48
N GLN A 108 12.93 23.51 16.14
CA GLN A 108 12.90 22.76 17.40
C GLN A 108 12.86 23.67 18.65
N CYS A 109 13.11 24.97 18.48
CA CYS A 109 13.12 25.96 19.58
C CYS A 109 11.72 26.52 19.85
#